data_AF-A0A077JI69-F1
#
_entry.id   AF-A0A077JI69-F1
#
_cell.length_a   1.000
_cell.length_b   1.000
_cell.length_c   1.000
_cell.angle_alpha   90.00
_cell.angle_beta   90.00
_cell.angle_gamma   90.00
#
_symmetry.space_group_name_H-M   'P 1'
#
loop_
_entity.id
_entity.type
_entity.pdbx_description
1 polymer ?
#
loop_
_entity_poly.entity_id
_entity_poly.type
_entity_poly.pdbx_seq_one_letter_code
_entity_poly.pdbx_strand_id
1 'polypeptide(L)'
;GFLRSADTSYLAGPDDIYVSPNQIRRFNLHTGDTIEGTVRVPKNDERYFALVRLDSINGDHPEVCKHKILFENLTPLFPTKQFKLERDIKAEENLTSRAIDLVSPIGRGQRALLVAPPKSGKTVMLQNIAHAITANYPDAELIVLLIDERPEEVTEMSRSVRGEVVSSTFDEPATRHVQV
;
A
#
# COMPACT_ATOMS: atom_id res chain seq x y z
N GLY A 1 -2.28 7.06 19.50
CA GLY A 1 -1.73 6.94 18.14
C GLY A 1 -2.27 8.06 17.28
N PHE A 2 -1.81 8.14 16.04
CA PHE A 2 -2.32 9.09 15.04
C PHE A 2 -2.66 8.32 13.77
N LEU A 3 -3.82 8.62 13.17
CA LEU A 3 -4.15 8.17 11.83
C LEU A 3 -3.45 9.08 10.83
N ARG A 4 -2.67 8.48 9.94
CA ARG A 4 -1.88 9.17 8.92
C ARG A 4 -2.64 9.10 7.59
N SER A 5 -2.53 10.14 6.77
CA SER A 5 -3.16 10.17 5.45
C SER A 5 -2.27 9.52 4.38
N ALA A 6 -2.88 8.76 3.47
CA ALA A 6 -2.21 8.25 2.28
C ALA A 6 -1.80 9.40 1.33
N ASP A 7 -2.58 10.48 1.27
CA ASP A 7 -2.30 11.65 0.41
C ASP A 7 -0.96 12.33 0.76
N THR A 8 -0.53 12.21 2.01
CA THR A 8 0.74 12.75 2.51
C THR A 8 1.81 11.67 2.62
N SER A 9 1.63 10.51 1.95
CA SER A 9 2.52 9.35 2.06
C SER A 9 2.77 8.95 3.52
N TYR A 10 1.73 9.01 4.35
CA TYR A 10 1.75 8.70 5.77
C TYR A 10 2.67 9.58 6.63
N LEU A 11 2.95 10.81 6.17
CA LEU A 11 3.68 11.82 6.94
C LEU A 11 2.89 12.33 8.14
N ALA A 12 3.61 12.90 9.09
CA ALA A 12 3.01 13.67 10.15
C ALA A 12 2.44 14.99 9.65
N GLY A 13 1.11 15.08 9.72
CA GLY A 13 0.36 16.27 9.35
C GLY A 13 -0.32 16.93 10.55
N PRO A 14 -0.65 18.22 10.45
CA PRO A 14 -1.51 18.89 11.41
C PRO A 14 -2.94 18.30 11.42
N ASP A 15 -3.37 17.71 10.30
CA ASP A 15 -4.71 17.13 10.12
C ASP A 15 -4.81 15.67 10.61
N ASP A 16 -3.74 15.14 11.22
CA ASP A 16 -3.72 13.79 11.76
C ASP A 16 -4.78 13.62 12.87
N ILE A 17 -5.43 12.46 12.86
CA ILE A 17 -6.50 12.16 13.82
C ILE A 17 -5.90 11.43 15.01
N TYR A 18 -6.04 12.03 16.19
CA TYR A 18 -5.66 11.42 17.46
C TYR A 18 -6.56 10.24 17.81
N VAL A 19 -5.92 9.12 18.15
CA VAL A 19 -6.57 7.91 18.67
C VAL A 19 -6.09 7.67 20.10
N SER A 20 -7.04 7.62 21.03
CA SER A 20 -6.72 7.46 22.45
C SER A 20 -6.14 6.08 22.78
N PRO A 21 -5.26 5.95 23.79
CA PRO A 21 -4.78 4.66 24.27
C PRO A 21 -5.90 3.69 24.69
N ASN A 22 -7.01 4.23 25.20
CA ASN A 22 -8.18 3.44 25.57
C ASN A 22 -8.86 2.80 24.35
N GLN A 23 -9.00 3.53 23.24
CA GLN A 23 -9.52 2.98 21.99
C GLN A 23 -8.59 1.91 21.42
N ILE A 24 -7.28 2.17 21.44
CA ILE A 24 -6.24 1.22 20.99
C ILE A 24 -6.37 -0.10 21.74
N ARG A 25 -6.44 -0.06 23.08
CA ARG A 25 -6.59 -1.27 23.90
C ARG A 25 -7.94 -1.94 23.71
N ARG A 26 -9.04 -1.17 23.63
CA ARG A 26 -10.41 -1.70 23.52
C ARG A 26 -10.63 -2.51 22.23
N PHE A 27 -10.08 -2.05 21.11
CA PHE A 27 -10.25 -2.67 19.81
C PHE A 27 -9.02 -3.48 19.35
N ASN A 28 -8.01 -3.63 20.21
CA ASN A 28 -6.77 -4.32 19.90
C ASN A 28 -6.10 -3.80 18.61
N LEU A 29 -6.03 -2.46 18.49
CA LEU A 29 -5.49 -1.79 17.31
C LEU A 29 -3.97 -1.89 17.27
N HIS A 30 -3.42 -2.10 16.08
CA HIS A 30 -2.00 -2.16 15.80
C HIS A 30 -1.61 -1.11 14.76
N THR A 31 -0.32 -0.73 14.73
CA THR A 31 0.21 0.10 13.65
C THR A 31 0.00 -0.61 12.31
N GLY A 32 -0.58 0.10 11.34
CA GLY A 32 -0.96 -0.45 10.04
C GLY A 32 -2.45 -0.78 9.90
N ASP A 33 -3.23 -0.75 10.99
CA ASP A 33 -4.69 -0.89 10.87
C ASP A 33 -5.31 0.39 10.27
N THR A 34 -6.03 0.23 9.15
CA THR A 34 -6.87 1.27 8.55
C THR A 34 -8.14 1.41 9.37
N ILE A 35 -8.47 2.64 9.78
CA ILE A 35 -9.59 2.91 10.68
C ILE A 35 -10.50 3.96 10.05
N GLU A 36 -11.79 3.64 9.99
CA GLU A 36 -12.82 4.61 9.61
C GLU A 36 -13.72 4.88 10.81
N GLY A 37 -14.18 6.12 10.92
CA GLY A 37 -15.05 6.49 12.02
C GLY A 37 -15.37 7.97 12.08
N THR A 38 -16.20 8.31 13.05
CA THR A 38 -16.62 9.68 13.30
C THR A 38 -15.53 10.43 14.06
N VAL A 39 -15.09 11.56 13.52
CA VAL A 39 -14.11 12.45 14.14
C VAL A 39 -14.77 13.71 14.69
N ARG A 40 -14.11 14.34 15.67
CA ARG A 40 -14.47 15.67 16.15
C ARG A 40 -13.32 16.66 15.97
N VAL A 41 -13.68 17.92 15.81
CA VAL A 41 -12.74 19.04 15.84
C VAL A 41 -12.04 19.15 17.21
N PRO A 42 -10.79 19.63 17.25
CA PRO A 42 -10.10 19.96 18.49
C PRO A 42 -10.88 21.02 19.28
N LYS A 43 -10.94 20.86 20.61
CA LYS A 43 -11.40 21.92 21.51
C LYS A 43 -10.28 22.94 21.75
N ASN A 44 -10.58 24.06 22.41
CA ASN A 44 -9.63 25.18 22.60
C ASN A 44 -8.24 24.79 23.15
N ASP A 45 -8.11 23.70 23.91
CA ASP A 45 -6.84 23.20 24.46
C ASP A 45 -6.21 22.03 23.68
N GLU A 46 -6.82 21.60 22.57
CA GLU A 46 -6.37 20.47 21.76
C GLU A 46 -5.84 20.95 20.41
N ARG A 47 -4.84 20.24 19.87
CA ARG A 47 -4.23 20.59 18.57
C ARG A 47 -4.70 19.74 17.40
N TYR A 48 -5.23 18.55 17.68
CA TYR A 48 -5.54 17.54 16.66
C TYR A 48 -7.02 17.16 16.69
N PHE A 49 -7.53 16.71 15.55
CA PHE A 49 -8.81 16.02 15.50
C PHE A 49 -8.76 14.77 16.37
N ALA A 50 -9.89 14.35 16.93
CA ALA A 50 -9.95 13.15 17.76
C ALA A 50 -11.01 12.18 17.25
N LEU A 51 -10.67 10.89 17.23
CA LEU A 51 -11.63 9.83 16.90
C LEU A 51 -12.66 9.70 18.04
N VAL A 52 -13.94 9.85 17.71
CA VAL A 52 -15.06 9.73 18.67
C VAL A 52 -15.60 8.32 18.66
N ARG A 53 -15.92 7.82 17.47
CA ARG A 53 -16.52 6.51 17.26
C ARG A 53 -15.78 5.80 16.14
N LEU A 54 -15.45 4.54 16.39
CA LEU A 54 -14.82 3.67 15.41
C LEU A 54 -15.94 2.87 14.73
N ASP A 55 -16.01 2.97 13.40
CA ASP A 55 -17.07 2.36 12.59
C ASP A 55 -16.57 1.10 11.86
N SER A 56 -15.33 1.11 11.32
CA SER A 56 -14.72 -0.05 10.66
C SER A 56 -13.20 -0.12 10.94
N ILE A 57 -12.65 -1.33 10.83
CA ILE A 57 -11.19 -1.61 10.88
C ILE A 57 -10.85 -2.49 9.69
N ASN A 58 -9.94 -2.04 8.82
CA ASN A 58 -9.53 -2.74 7.60
C ASN A 58 -10.73 -3.17 6.71
N GLY A 59 -11.77 -2.34 6.65
CA GLY A 59 -13.00 -2.63 5.90
C GLY A 59 -14.01 -3.55 6.62
N ASP A 60 -13.64 -4.11 7.77
CA ASP A 60 -14.49 -5.02 8.55
C ASP A 60 -15.09 -4.36 9.79
N HIS A 61 -16.12 -5.01 10.35
CA HIS A 61 -16.72 -4.57 11.61
C HIS A 61 -15.70 -4.72 12.77
N PRO A 62 -15.60 -3.74 13.70
CA PRO A 62 -14.52 -3.69 14.70
C PRO A 62 -14.43 -4.91 15.63
N GLU A 63 -15.55 -5.60 15.82
CA GLU A 63 -15.62 -6.81 16.64
C GLU A 63 -14.88 -8.00 16.02
N VAL A 64 -14.76 -8.06 14.69
CA VAL A 64 -14.05 -9.14 13.98
C VAL A 64 -12.55 -9.06 14.26
N CYS A 65 -11.99 -7.85 14.29
CA CYS A 65 -10.56 -7.64 14.49
C CYS A 65 -10.05 -8.02 15.89
N LYS A 66 -10.92 -8.22 16.88
CA LYS A 66 -10.51 -8.64 18.23
C LYS A 66 -9.92 -10.05 18.27
N HIS A 67 -10.34 -10.91 17.34
CA HIS A 67 -9.95 -12.32 17.29
C HIS A 67 -9.00 -12.65 16.13
N LYS A 68 -8.41 -11.63 15.49
CA LYS A 68 -7.51 -11.82 14.35
C LYS A 68 -6.23 -12.55 14.77
N ILE A 69 -5.78 -13.47 13.92
CA ILE A 69 -4.45 -14.06 14.05
C ILE A 69 -3.45 -13.00 13.58
N LEU A 70 -2.44 -12.71 14.39
CA LEU A 70 -1.35 -11.80 14.02
C LEU A 70 -0.59 -12.36 12.82
N PHE A 71 -0.13 -11.49 11.93
CA PHE A 71 0.61 -11.87 10.72
C PHE A 71 1.81 -12.78 11.02
N GLU A 72 2.53 -12.50 12.10
CA GLU A 72 3.69 -13.27 12.59
C GLU A 72 3.36 -14.73 12.96
N ASN A 73 2.10 -15.01 13.28
CA ASN A 73 1.62 -16.35 13.66
C ASN A 73 1.06 -17.14 12.48
N LEU A 74 0.97 -16.55 11.28
CA LEU A 74 0.53 -17.25 10.09
C LEU A 74 1.59 -18.26 9.63
N THR A 75 1.17 -19.43 9.15
CA THR A 75 2.09 -20.41 8.59
C THR A 75 2.52 -19.97 7.18
N PRO A 76 3.81 -19.74 6.93
CA PRO A 76 4.29 -19.37 5.61
C PRO A 76 4.20 -20.56 4.67
N LEU A 77 3.64 -20.35 3.48
CA LEU A 77 3.51 -21.36 2.43
C LEU A 77 4.03 -20.81 1.10
N PHE A 78 4.43 -21.71 0.21
CA PHE A 78 4.78 -21.33 -1.16
C PHE A 78 3.54 -20.86 -1.94
N PRO A 79 3.68 -19.92 -2.88
CA PRO A 79 2.60 -19.51 -3.75
C PRO A 79 2.01 -20.69 -4.54
N THR A 80 0.71 -20.92 -4.38
CA THR A 80 -0.02 -21.98 -5.12
C THR A 80 -0.95 -21.44 -6.20
N LYS A 81 -1.21 -20.13 -6.18
CA LYS A 81 -2.06 -19.43 -7.14
C LYS A 81 -1.22 -18.39 -7.88
N GLN A 82 -1.17 -18.49 -9.20
CA GLN A 82 -0.48 -17.54 -10.07
C GLN A 82 -1.30 -16.25 -10.24
N PHE A 83 -0.62 -15.11 -10.26
CA PHE A 83 -1.08 -13.88 -10.89
C PHE A 83 -0.71 -13.94 -12.38
N LYS A 84 -1.67 -14.32 -13.21
CA LYS A 84 -1.52 -14.32 -14.66
C LYS A 84 -1.54 -12.88 -15.15
N LEU A 85 -0.44 -12.43 -15.73
CA LEU A 85 -0.26 -11.04 -16.15
C LEU A 85 -0.73 -10.78 -17.57
N GLU A 86 -0.79 -11.81 -18.42
CA GLU A 86 -1.36 -11.71 -19.76
C GLU A 86 -2.79 -11.16 -19.69
N ARG A 87 -3.05 -10.10 -20.45
CA ARG A 87 -4.35 -9.45 -20.58
C ARG A 87 -4.98 -9.79 -21.94
N ASP A 88 -6.30 -9.66 -22.05
CA ASP A 88 -6.99 -9.82 -23.34
C ASP A 88 -6.95 -8.53 -24.17
N ILE A 89 -5.74 -8.10 -24.54
CA ILE A 89 -5.49 -6.88 -25.33
C ILE A 89 -4.40 -7.12 -26.38
N LYS A 90 -4.52 -6.45 -27.53
CA LYS A 90 -3.51 -6.45 -28.60
C LYS A 90 -2.60 -5.21 -28.49
N ALA A 91 -1.86 -5.12 -27.40
CA ALA A 91 -0.90 -4.05 -27.15
C ALA A 91 0.50 -4.62 -26.86
N GLU A 92 1.56 -3.87 -27.17
CA GLU A 92 2.95 -4.30 -26.95
C GLU A 92 3.26 -4.59 -25.47
N GLU A 93 2.66 -3.83 -24.55
CA GLU A 93 2.75 -4.06 -23.11
C GLU A 93 2.35 -5.50 -22.69
N ASN A 94 1.46 -6.13 -23.45
CA ASN A 94 1.03 -7.49 -23.19
C ASN A 94 2.13 -8.52 -23.53
N LEU A 95 3.07 -8.19 -24.43
CA LEU A 95 4.21 -9.07 -24.72
C LEU A 95 5.12 -9.21 -23.49
N THR A 96 5.36 -8.12 -22.75
CA THR A 96 6.12 -8.15 -21.49
C THR A 96 5.44 -9.04 -20.47
N SER A 97 4.13 -8.86 -20.25
CA SER A 97 3.36 -9.69 -19.31
C SER A 97 3.39 -11.18 -19.67
N ARG A 98 3.20 -11.51 -20.96
CA ARG A 98 3.26 -12.89 -21.46
C ARG A 98 4.65 -13.50 -21.29
N ALA A 99 5.71 -12.73 -21.51
CA ALA A 99 7.08 -13.19 -21.27
C ALA A 99 7.32 -13.51 -19.79
N ILE A 100 6.83 -12.66 -18.88
CA ILE A 100 6.93 -12.91 -17.43
C ILE A 100 6.16 -14.18 -17.05
N ASP A 101 4.92 -14.34 -17.54
CA ASP A 101 4.09 -15.53 -17.24
C ASP A 101 4.76 -16.84 -17.67
N LEU A 102 5.55 -16.83 -18.74
CA LEU A 102 6.25 -18.00 -19.28
C LEU A 102 7.60 -18.26 -18.60
N VAL A 103 8.38 -17.21 -18.35
CA VAL A 103 9.78 -17.33 -17.89
C VAL A 103 9.87 -17.33 -16.37
N SER A 104 9.07 -16.49 -15.71
CA SER A 104 9.15 -16.23 -14.28
C SER A 104 7.77 -15.90 -13.70
N PRO A 105 6.85 -16.89 -13.64
CA PRO A 105 5.47 -16.65 -13.19
C PRO A 105 5.43 -16.10 -11.76
N ILE A 106 4.58 -15.10 -11.54
CA ILE A 106 4.41 -14.44 -10.23
C ILE A 106 3.18 -15.04 -9.54
N GLY A 107 3.30 -15.46 -8.29
CA GLY A 107 2.19 -16.00 -7.50
C GLY A 107 1.73 -15.11 -6.33
N ARG A 108 0.58 -15.45 -5.75
CA ARG A 108 0.09 -14.85 -4.51
C ARG A 108 1.04 -15.21 -3.35
N GLY A 109 1.72 -14.21 -2.79
CA GLY A 109 2.78 -14.39 -1.80
C GLY A 109 4.19 -14.51 -2.38
N GLN A 110 4.36 -14.25 -3.69
CA GLN A 110 5.67 -14.29 -4.33
C GLN A 110 6.60 -13.19 -3.80
N ARG A 111 7.84 -13.58 -3.51
CA ARG A 111 8.95 -12.65 -3.33
C ARG A 111 9.81 -12.68 -4.59
N ALA A 112 9.95 -11.54 -5.25
CA ALA A 112 10.66 -11.41 -6.51
C ALA A 112 11.64 -10.25 -6.46
N LEU A 113 12.68 -10.33 -7.30
CA LEU A 113 13.65 -9.27 -7.49
C LEU A 113 13.78 -9.01 -8.99
N LEU A 114 13.54 -7.77 -9.41
CA LEU A 114 13.81 -7.32 -10.76
C LEU A 114 15.22 -6.71 -10.82
N VAL A 115 16.17 -7.49 -11.32
CA VAL A 115 17.56 -7.02 -11.51
C VAL A 115 17.68 -6.41 -12.90
N ALA A 116 17.97 -5.11 -12.96
CA ALA A 116 18.08 -4.41 -14.23
C ALA A 116 19.12 -3.27 -14.11
N PRO A 117 19.99 -3.06 -15.11
CA PRO A 117 20.90 -1.91 -15.12
C PRO A 117 20.12 -0.60 -15.32
N PRO A 118 20.71 0.57 -15.01
CA PRO A 118 20.07 1.85 -15.28
C PRO A 118 19.62 1.99 -16.74
N LYS A 119 18.47 2.64 -16.97
CA LYS A 119 17.89 2.90 -18.31
C LYS A 119 17.53 1.65 -19.14
N SER A 120 17.26 0.52 -18.50
CA SER A 120 16.86 -0.75 -19.16
C SER A 120 15.35 -1.00 -19.22
N GLY A 121 14.53 -0.06 -18.74
CA GLY A 121 13.06 -0.19 -18.75
C GLY A 121 12.44 -0.77 -17.47
N LYS A 122 13.15 -0.73 -16.32
CA LYS A 122 12.62 -1.14 -14.99
C LYS A 122 11.24 -0.54 -14.72
N THR A 123 11.10 0.77 -14.90
CA THR A 123 9.88 1.53 -14.61
C THR A 123 8.72 1.08 -15.47
N VAL A 124 8.93 0.94 -16.79
CA VAL A 124 7.91 0.46 -17.74
C VAL A 124 7.48 -0.96 -17.41
N MET A 125 8.42 -1.84 -17.05
CA MET A 125 8.10 -3.21 -16.66
C MET A 125 7.25 -3.26 -15.38
N LEU A 126 7.57 -2.44 -14.38
CA LEU A 126 6.77 -2.33 -13.15
C LEU A 126 5.37 -1.77 -13.41
N GLN A 127 5.24 -0.75 -14.27
CA GLN A 127 3.95 -0.21 -14.71
C GLN A 127 3.11 -1.30 -15.39
N ASN A 128 3.70 -2.07 -16.31
CA ASN A 128 3.01 -3.16 -17.01
C ASN A 128 2.50 -4.24 -16.03
N ILE A 129 3.31 -4.59 -15.02
CA ILE A 129 2.88 -5.52 -13.96
C ILE A 129 1.71 -4.92 -13.17
N ALA A 130 1.81 -3.66 -12.74
CA ALA A 130 0.74 -2.98 -12.01
C ALA A 130 -0.57 -2.91 -12.80
N HIS A 131 -0.51 -2.58 -14.10
CA HIS A 131 -1.66 -2.55 -14.99
C HIS A 131 -2.26 -3.94 -15.20
N ALA A 132 -1.42 -4.97 -15.33
CA ALA A 132 -1.87 -6.34 -15.44
C ALA A 132 -2.59 -6.83 -14.17
N ILE A 133 -2.01 -6.55 -12.99
CA ILE A 133 -2.61 -6.91 -11.70
C ILE A 133 -3.96 -6.21 -11.52
N THR A 134 -4.02 -4.89 -11.72
CA THR A 134 -5.26 -4.11 -11.54
C THR A 134 -6.36 -4.51 -12.53
N ALA A 135 -6.01 -4.90 -13.75
CA ALA A 135 -6.98 -5.36 -14.75
C ALA A 135 -7.49 -6.78 -14.48
N ASN A 136 -6.60 -7.71 -14.14
CA ASN A 136 -6.95 -9.12 -14.01
C ASN A 136 -7.43 -9.50 -12.61
N TYR A 137 -7.04 -8.72 -11.59
CA TYR A 137 -7.28 -9.00 -10.18
C TYR A 137 -7.76 -7.73 -9.45
N PRO A 138 -8.99 -7.28 -9.71
CA PRO A 138 -9.56 -6.11 -9.02
C PRO A 138 -9.79 -6.35 -7.52
N ASP A 139 -9.69 -7.60 -7.05
CA ASP A 139 -9.71 -7.99 -5.63
C ASP A 139 -8.34 -7.81 -4.94
N ALA A 140 -7.27 -7.53 -5.69
CA ALA A 140 -5.95 -7.33 -5.15
C ALA A 140 -5.72 -5.86 -4.79
N GLU A 141 -5.38 -5.61 -3.53
CA GLU A 141 -4.89 -4.31 -3.08
C GLU A 141 -3.48 -4.08 -3.65
N LEU A 142 -3.33 -3.06 -4.50
CA LEU A 142 -2.06 -2.69 -5.12
C LEU A 142 -1.49 -1.45 -4.43
N ILE A 143 -0.31 -1.62 -3.83
CA ILE A 143 0.49 -0.54 -3.26
C ILE A 143 1.80 -0.45 -4.06
N VAL A 144 2.11 0.74 -4.58
CA VAL A 144 3.39 1.06 -5.20
C VAL A 144 4.18 1.95 -4.27
N LEU A 145 5.27 1.41 -3.73
CA LEU A 145 6.16 2.11 -2.83
C LEU A 145 7.42 2.57 -3.58
N LEU A 146 7.67 3.88 -3.61
CA LEU A 146 8.81 4.50 -4.27
C LEU A 146 9.73 5.17 -3.23
N ILE A 147 10.96 4.68 -3.09
CA ILE A 147 11.94 5.17 -2.11
C ILE A 147 13.18 5.66 -2.84
N ASP A 148 13.66 6.84 -2.46
CA ASP A 148 14.88 7.47 -3.01
C ASP A 148 14.80 7.62 -4.54
N GLU A 149 13.59 7.76 -5.08
CA GLU A 149 13.33 7.96 -6.50
C GLU A 149 13.11 9.43 -6.85
N ARG A 150 13.17 9.75 -8.14
CA ARG A 150 13.02 11.12 -8.62
C ARG A 150 11.56 11.60 -8.62
N PRO A 151 11.27 12.87 -8.29
CA PRO A 151 9.90 13.41 -8.27
C PRO A 151 9.12 13.23 -9.58
N GLU A 152 9.79 13.35 -10.73
CA GLU A 152 9.17 13.14 -12.04
C GLU A 152 8.74 11.68 -12.26
N GLU A 153 9.53 10.71 -11.77
CA GLU A 153 9.22 9.28 -11.87
C GLU A 153 8.07 8.90 -10.93
N VAL A 154 8.04 9.51 -9.74
CA VAL A 154 6.89 9.38 -8.81
C VAL A 154 5.62 9.90 -9.46
N THR A 155 5.67 11.09 -10.06
CA THR A 155 4.51 11.70 -10.72
C THR A 155 4.02 10.86 -11.89
N GLU A 156 4.93 10.29 -12.68
CA GLU A 156 4.60 9.38 -13.79
C GLU A 156 3.87 8.12 -13.28
N MET A 157 4.40 7.49 -12.22
CA MET A 157 3.80 6.29 -11.63
C MET A 157 2.41 6.57 -11.07
N SER A 158 2.24 7.66 -10.30
CA SER A 158 0.96 8.05 -9.69
C SER A 158 -0.13 8.37 -10.72
N ARG A 159 0.24 8.87 -11.91
CA ARG A 159 -0.73 9.13 -12.99
C ARG A 159 -1.07 7.90 -13.82
N SER A 160 -0.17 6.91 -13.84
CA SER A 160 -0.29 5.72 -14.68
C SER A 160 -0.99 4.56 -13.98
N VAL A 161 -0.67 4.33 -12.70
CA VAL A 161 -1.13 3.15 -11.96
C VAL A 161 -2.42 3.45 -11.21
N ARG A 162 -3.40 2.53 -11.31
CA ARG A 162 -4.62 2.56 -10.50
C ARG A 162 -4.40 1.77 -9.22
N GLY A 163 -3.85 2.44 -8.22
CA GLY A 163 -3.58 1.85 -6.92
C GLY A 163 -3.09 2.92 -5.96
N GLU A 164 -2.77 2.51 -4.74
CA GLU A 164 -2.15 3.39 -3.77
C GLU A 164 -0.68 3.60 -4.15
N VAL A 165 -0.26 4.86 -4.31
CA VAL A 165 1.14 5.21 -4.59
C VAL A 165 1.70 6.00 -3.43
N VAL A 166 2.67 5.41 -2.73
CA VAL A 166 3.34 5.98 -1.57
C VAL A 166 4.77 6.28 -1.96
N SER A 167 5.29 7.45 -1.60
CA SER A 167 6.64 7.84 -1.99
C SER A 167 7.43 8.58 -0.92
N SER A 168 8.74 8.44 -1.01
CA SER A 168 9.73 9.28 -0.37
C SER A 168 10.84 9.56 -1.40
N THR A 169 10.85 10.76 -1.96
CA THR A 169 11.83 11.16 -2.99
C THR A 169 13.24 11.31 -2.41
N PHE A 170 14.25 11.38 -3.28
CA PHE A 170 15.66 11.55 -2.88
C PHE A 170 15.96 12.83 -2.07
N ASP A 171 15.05 13.81 -2.07
CA ASP A 171 15.16 15.05 -1.29
C ASP A 171 14.90 14.82 0.21
N GLU A 172 14.28 13.68 0.57
CA GLU A 172 13.94 13.34 1.94
C GLU A 172 15.11 12.66 2.67
N PRO A 173 15.23 12.82 4.01
CA PRO A 173 16.29 12.16 4.77
C PRO A 173 16.10 10.64 4.83
N ALA A 174 17.19 9.89 5.00
CA ALA A 174 17.13 8.43 5.13
C ALA A 174 16.22 7.94 6.27
N THR A 175 16.08 8.70 7.36
CA THR A 175 15.15 8.40 8.45
C THR A 175 13.70 8.41 7.99
N ARG A 176 13.37 9.27 7.01
CA ARG A 176 12.05 9.32 6.39
C ARG A 176 11.83 8.09 5.49
N HIS A 177 12.82 7.68 4.70
CA HIS A 177 12.71 6.46 3.88
C HIS A 177 12.42 5.20 4.70
N VAL A 178 12.99 5.10 5.90
CA VAL A 178 12.76 3.96 6.82
C VAL A 178 11.39 4.04 7.50
N GLN A 179 10.85 5.24 7.66
CA GLN A 179 9.54 5.44 8.29
C GLN A 179 8.38 5.07 7.35
N VAL A 180 8.56 5.27 6.04
CA VAL A 180 7.60 4.87 5.00
C VAL A 180 7.63 3.36 4.81
#